data_AF-A0A7G5EKZ2-F1
#
_entry.id   AF-A0A7G5EKZ2-F1
#
_cell.length_a   1.000
_cell.length_b   1.000
_cell.length_c   1.000
_cell.angle_alpha   90.00
_cell.angle_beta   90.00
_cell.angle_gamma   90.00
#
_symmetry.space_group_name_H-M   'P 1'
#
loop_
_entity.id
_entity.type
_entity.pdbx_description
1 polymer ?
#
loop_
_entity_poly.entity_id
_entity_poly.type
_entity_poly.pdbx_seq_one_letter_code
_entity_poly.pdbx_strand_id
1 'polypeptide(L)'
;MPVFKVPGPIGVNVSGSMGLGGDPFAVNGIHQAPSCGSNGGCDPYHATQPHHMAHKQSPLDAPEWDGVVNICYDVKGKQFGELMMSLRDSAISYAQDRRAELSRWDEMSKARTKSWFNSSSDEIRDYLLPIMDSVIRVLKSLTPQNFEYDTQENRMGSGCLPGQGLVLTGVLAAVCPTDIVSHRITINMGFFEVPKMGYSYGRTDFGQKDSQLLTLIHEVTHFYDVASSTDSFNGVFNASQNVSNAKAKMNADSLAAYILGID
;
A
#
# COMPACT_ATOMS: atom_id res chain seq x y z
N MET A 1 17.02 10.23 -25.74
CA MET A 1 16.00 9.17 -25.53
C MET A 1 14.65 9.86 -25.47
N PRO A 2 13.62 9.42 -26.22
CA PRO A 2 12.34 10.11 -26.20
C PRO A 2 11.59 9.77 -24.90
N VAL A 3 11.21 10.80 -24.15
CA VAL A 3 10.32 10.70 -22.99
C VAL A 3 8.92 10.39 -23.52
N PHE A 4 8.42 9.18 -23.27
CA PHE A 4 7.04 8.81 -23.57
C PHE A 4 6.12 9.55 -22.58
N LYS A 5 5.28 10.46 -23.08
CA LYS A 5 4.20 11.07 -22.30
C LYS A 5 3.00 10.12 -22.32
N VAL A 6 2.70 9.51 -21.19
CA VAL A 6 1.39 8.89 -20.96
C VAL A 6 0.35 10.02 -20.89
N PRO A 7 -0.82 9.91 -21.54
CA PRO A 7 -1.86 10.94 -21.47
C PRO A 7 -2.39 11.04 -20.03
N GLY A 8 -1.98 12.09 -19.32
CA GLY A 8 -2.56 12.45 -18.03
C GLY A 8 -3.99 12.98 -18.19
N PRO A 9 -4.84 12.90 -17.15
CA PRO A 9 -6.21 13.41 -17.22
C PRO A 9 -6.21 14.93 -17.37
N ILE A 10 -7.03 15.40 -18.30
CA ILE A 10 -7.40 16.82 -18.46
C ILE A 10 -8.06 17.26 -17.16
N GLY A 11 -7.53 18.33 -16.55
CA GLY A 11 -7.93 18.83 -15.25
C GLY A 11 -9.43 19.10 -15.15
N VAL A 12 -10.07 18.44 -14.19
CA VAL A 12 -11.40 18.82 -13.71
C VAL A 12 -11.19 19.67 -12.46
N ASN A 13 -11.52 20.94 -12.62
CA ASN A 13 -11.52 21.95 -11.58
C ASN A 13 -12.64 21.61 -10.58
N VAL A 14 -12.32 21.24 -9.34
CA VAL A 14 -13.33 21.09 -8.29
C VAL A 14 -13.28 22.34 -7.43
N SER A 15 -14.23 23.25 -7.69
CA SER A 15 -14.50 24.42 -6.88
C SER A 15 -14.91 23.99 -5.46
N GLY A 16 -14.31 24.64 -4.47
CA GLY A 16 -14.67 24.46 -3.07
C GLY A 16 -16.10 24.89 -2.78
N SER A 17 -16.76 24.15 -1.88
CA SER A 17 -18.00 24.56 -1.26
C SER A 17 -17.93 24.19 0.22
N MET A 18 -17.74 25.21 1.05
CA MET A 18 -18.06 25.17 2.47
C MET A 18 -19.57 24.97 2.63
N GLY A 19 -19.99 24.02 3.46
CA GLY A 19 -21.39 23.83 3.84
C GLY A 19 -21.47 23.19 5.23
N LEU A 20 -21.85 24.02 6.21
CA LEU A 20 -22.14 23.67 7.60
C LEU A 20 -23.61 23.20 7.76
N GLY A 21 -23.83 22.25 8.66
CA GLY A 21 -25.13 21.73 9.16
C GLY A 21 -25.08 20.19 9.24
N GLY A 22 -25.00 19.49 10.38
CA GLY A 22 -25.88 19.50 11.57
C GLY A 22 -27.21 18.80 11.22
N ASP A 23 -27.65 17.64 11.70
CA ASP A 23 -27.45 16.80 12.91
C ASP A 23 -28.02 15.37 12.58
N PRO A 24 -28.45 14.49 13.53
CA PRO A 24 -27.70 13.63 14.46
C PRO A 24 -28.10 12.13 14.38
N PHE A 25 -27.55 11.30 15.28
CA PHE A 25 -27.85 9.87 15.60
C PHE A 25 -27.15 8.77 14.79
N ALA A 26 -26.15 8.12 15.41
CA ALA A 26 -26.28 6.76 15.98
C ALA A 26 -24.88 6.12 16.13
N VAL A 27 -24.36 6.20 17.34
CA VAL A 27 -23.25 5.36 17.84
C VAL A 27 -23.79 3.95 18.06
N ASN A 28 -23.13 2.92 17.54
CA ASN A 28 -23.15 1.58 18.12
C ASN A 28 -21.90 0.80 17.67
N GLY A 29 -20.82 0.99 18.42
CA GLY A 29 -19.75 0.00 18.53
C GLY A 29 -19.97 -0.81 19.79
N ILE A 30 -20.32 -2.08 19.66
CA ILE A 30 -20.19 -3.08 20.72
C ILE A 30 -19.86 -4.43 20.06
N HIS A 31 -18.58 -4.81 20.06
CA HIS A 31 -18.20 -6.22 20.11
C HIS A 31 -17.55 -6.48 21.46
N GLN A 32 -18.27 -7.27 22.24
CA GLN A 32 -17.95 -7.67 23.61
C GLN A 32 -16.72 -8.59 23.62
N ALA A 33 -15.77 -8.29 24.51
CA ALA A 33 -14.73 -9.22 24.94
C ALA A 33 -15.33 -10.29 25.89
N PRO A 34 -14.70 -11.47 26.04
CA PRO A 34 -15.27 -12.59 26.77
C PRO A 34 -15.39 -12.37 28.28
N SER A 35 -16.49 -12.90 28.80
CA SER A 35 -16.86 -13.16 30.19
C SER A 35 -15.70 -13.57 31.11
N CYS A 36 -15.50 -12.80 32.18
CA CYS A 36 -14.92 -13.28 33.42
C CYS A 36 -15.99 -14.09 34.18
N GLY A 37 -15.61 -15.30 34.62
CA GLY A 37 -16.51 -16.29 35.21
C GLY A 37 -17.00 -15.96 36.63
N SER A 38 -18.18 -16.49 36.92
CA SER A 38 -18.86 -16.46 38.21
C SER A 38 -18.07 -17.29 39.24
N ASN A 39 -17.41 -16.62 40.19
CA ASN A 39 -17.34 -16.98 41.62
C ASN A 39 -16.38 -16.05 42.37
N GLY A 40 -16.96 -15.04 43.04
CA GLY A 40 -16.56 -14.62 44.39
C GLY A 40 -15.38 -13.66 44.57
N GLY A 41 -15.69 -12.40 44.93
CA GLY A 41 -14.86 -11.63 45.87
C GLY A 41 -14.46 -10.23 45.43
N CYS A 42 -15.35 -9.26 45.59
CA CYS A 42 -14.96 -7.87 45.84
C CYS A 42 -15.04 -7.65 47.35
N ASP A 43 -13.97 -7.17 48.00
CA ASP A 43 -14.08 -6.27 49.18
C ASP A 43 -12.71 -5.67 49.59
N PRO A 44 -12.68 -4.59 50.42
CA PRO A 44 -12.03 -3.31 50.06
C PRO A 44 -11.11 -2.77 51.19
N TYR A 45 -10.70 -1.49 51.07
CA TYR A 45 -9.94 -0.68 52.05
C TYR A 45 -8.43 -1.03 52.16
N HIS A 46 -7.46 -0.11 52.30
CA HIS A 46 -7.44 1.22 52.89
C HIS A 46 -6.26 2.04 52.32
N ALA A 47 -6.43 3.36 52.36
CA ALA A 47 -5.57 4.46 51.91
C ALA A 47 -4.06 4.42 52.23
N THR A 48 -3.22 4.99 51.35
CA THR A 48 -2.52 6.30 51.56
C THR A 48 -1.45 6.59 50.49
N GLN A 49 -1.36 7.87 50.08
CA GLN A 49 -0.25 8.59 49.39
C GLN A 49 -0.14 8.54 47.85
N PRO A 50 0.66 9.44 47.23
CA PRO A 50 0.25 10.71 46.64
C PRO A 50 0.22 10.65 45.11
N HIS A 51 -0.29 11.71 44.48
CA HIS A 51 -0.36 11.89 43.03
C HIS A 51 1.00 11.63 42.34
N HIS A 52 1.18 10.43 41.78
CA HIS A 52 2.10 10.20 40.68
C HIS A 52 1.31 10.43 39.39
N MET A 53 1.35 11.66 38.87
CA MET A 53 1.18 11.82 37.43
C MET A 53 2.32 11.01 36.79
N ALA A 54 1.97 9.97 36.06
CA ALA A 54 2.93 9.26 35.23
C ALA A 54 3.48 10.26 34.21
N HIS A 55 4.70 10.74 34.47
CA HIS A 55 5.47 11.44 33.46
C HIS A 55 5.62 10.50 32.27
N LYS A 56 5.08 10.91 31.13
CA LYS A 56 5.35 10.31 29.82
C LYS A 56 6.87 10.30 29.64
N GLN A 57 7.49 9.12 29.69
CA GLN A 57 8.92 8.96 29.51
C GLN A 57 9.34 9.61 28.18
N SER A 58 10.44 10.37 28.26
CA SER A 58 11.10 11.04 27.14
C SER A 58 11.69 9.99 26.18
N PRO A 59 11.82 10.27 24.86
CA PRO A 59 12.09 9.26 23.82
C PRO A 59 13.51 8.65 23.77
N LEU A 60 14.28 8.68 24.86
CA LEU A 60 15.73 8.36 24.79
C LEU A 60 16.15 7.00 25.34
N ASP A 61 15.22 6.17 25.79
CA ASP A 61 15.54 4.81 26.26
C ASP A 61 14.98 3.77 25.28
N ALA A 62 15.66 3.59 24.13
CA ALA A 62 15.47 2.39 23.33
C ALA A 62 15.95 1.19 24.15
N PRO A 63 15.18 0.08 24.28
CA PRO A 63 15.66 -1.09 25.00
C PRO A 63 16.94 -1.63 24.36
N GLU A 64 17.86 -2.08 25.19
CA GLU A 64 19.03 -2.84 24.74
C GLU A 64 18.53 -4.21 24.24
N TRP A 65 18.45 -4.38 22.92
CA TRP A 65 17.95 -5.60 22.28
C TRP A 65 19.10 -6.55 21.94
N ASP A 66 18.85 -7.84 22.19
CA ASP A 66 19.74 -9.03 22.19
C ASP A 66 20.37 -9.44 20.84
N GLY A 67 20.68 -8.49 19.95
CA GLY A 67 21.44 -8.75 18.73
C GLY A 67 20.63 -9.30 17.56
N VAL A 68 19.31 -9.46 17.68
CA VAL A 68 18.40 -9.55 16.52
C VAL A 68 17.91 -8.14 16.20
N VAL A 69 18.54 -7.48 15.22
CA VAL A 69 18.06 -6.20 14.74
C VAL A 69 16.66 -6.41 14.17
N ASN A 70 15.65 -5.84 14.82
CA ASN A 70 14.30 -5.87 14.30
C ASN A 70 14.26 -5.01 13.02
N ILE A 71 14.05 -5.67 11.89
CA ILE A 71 13.93 -5.11 10.53
C ILE A 71 13.02 -3.85 10.47
N CYS A 72 12.05 -3.74 11.37
CA CYS A 72 11.12 -2.61 11.46
C CYS A 72 11.81 -1.31 11.91
N TYR A 73 12.86 -1.42 12.73
CA TYR A 73 13.59 -0.28 13.29
C TYR A 73 14.91 0.00 12.55
N ASP A 74 15.36 -0.91 11.67
CA ASP A 74 16.55 -0.73 10.84
C ASP A 74 16.24 -0.96 9.35
N VAL A 75 15.54 0.00 8.76
CA VAL A 75 15.22 0.00 7.31
C VAL A 75 16.41 0.33 6.41
N LYS A 76 17.61 0.51 6.96
CA LYS A 76 18.85 0.55 6.17
C LYS A 76 19.73 -0.68 6.42
N GLY A 77 19.28 -1.56 7.30
CA GLY A 77 19.94 -2.80 7.66
C GLY A 77 19.91 -3.82 6.53
N LYS A 78 20.86 -4.76 6.60
CA LYS A 78 21.01 -5.85 5.62
C LYS A 78 19.72 -6.66 5.45
N GLN A 79 19.05 -7.00 6.55
CA GLN A 79 17.83 -7.80 6.53
C GLN A 79 16.67 -7.08 5.84
N PHE A 80 16.56 -5.76 6.04
CA PHE A 80 15.57 -4.95 5.32
C PHE A 80 15.86 -4.92 3.81
N GLY A 81 17.12 -4.70 3.45
CA GLY A 81 17.56 -4.79 2.05
C GLY A 81 17.20 -6.14 1.44
N GLU A 82 17.50 -7.25 2.12
CA GLU A 82 17.16 -8.62 1.67
C GLU A 82 15.66 -8.82 1.49
N LEU A 83 14.84 -8.35 2.44
CA LEU A 83 13.38 -8.42 2.33
C LEU A 83 12.87 -7.66 1.09
N MET A 84 13.25 -6.39 0.95
CA MET A 84 12.77 -5.54 -0.14
C MET A 84 13.23 -6.04 -1.50
N MET A 85 14.48 -6.54 -1.60
CA MET A 85 14.96 -7.15 -2.85
C MET A 85 14.20 -8.44 -3.18
N SER A 86 13.88 -9.27 -2.17
CA SER A 86 13.08 -10.48 -2.37
C SER A 86 11.65 -10.17 -2.84
N LEU A 87 11.02 -9.12 -2.29
CA LEU A 87 9.71 -8.65 -2.74
C LEU A 87 9.77 -8.11 -4.16
N ARG A 88 10.77 -7.27 -4.47
CA ARG A 88 11.02 -6.73 -5.81
C ARG A 88 11.18 -7.82 -6.86
N ASP A 89 11.99 -8.84 -6.58
CA ASP A 89 12.26 -9.93 -7.52
C ASP A 89 10.99 -10.76 -7.78
N SER A 90 10.17 -10.97 -6.74
CA SER A 90 8.86 -11.61 -6.88
C SER A 90 7.91 -10.75 -7.74
N ALA A 91 7.85 -9.45 -7.48
CA ALA A 91 7.03 -8.51 -8.24
C ALA A 91 7.42 -8.47 -9.74
N ILE A 92 8.72 -8.51 -10.04
CA ILE A 92 9.23 -8.60 -11.42
C ILE A 92 8.69 -9.86 -12.11
N SER A 93 8.75 -11.02 -11.44
CA SER A 93 8.25 -12.28 -12.00
C SER A 93 6.76 -12.18 -12.36
N TYR A 94 5.91 -11.72 -11.43
CA TYR A 94 4.48 -11.58 -11.69
C TYR A 94 4.18 -10.57 -12.80
N ALA A 95 4.88 -9.44 -12.84
CA ALA A 95 4.72 -8.46 -13.91
C ALA A 95 5.15 -9.01 -15.27
N GLN A 96 6.22 -9.82 -15.33
CA GLN A 96 6.64 -10.51 -16.55
C GLN A 96 5.61 -11.53 -17.03
N ASP A 97 5.00 -12.29 -16.12
CA ASP A 97 3.93 -13.23 -16.44
C ASP A 97 2.72 -12.50 -17.03
N ARG A 98 2.26 -11.42 -16.40
CA ARG A 98 1.14 -10.61 -16.91
C ARG A 98 1.46 -9.94 -18.24
N ARG A 99 2.67 -9.45 -18.42
CA ARG A 99 3.13 -8.93 -19.72
C ARG A 99 3.07 -10.00 -20.82
N ALA A 100 3.51 -11.22 -20.53
CA ALA A 100 3.47 -12.34 -21.47
C ALA A 100 2.03 -12.75 -21.79
N GLU A 101 1.15 -12.75 -20.79
CA GLU A 101 -0.30 -12.96 -20.99
C GLU A 101 -0.92 -11.89 -21.89
N LEU A 102 -0.66 -10.62 -21.63
CA LEU A 102 -1.13 -9.50 -22.47
C LEU A 102 -0.60 -9.62 -23.90
N SER A 103 0.63 -10.09 -24.08
CA SER A 103 1.23 -10.28 -25.40
C SER A 103 0.58 -11.44 -26.18
N ARG A 104 0.20 -12.52 -25.48
CA ARG A 104 -0.48 -13.68 -26.07
C ARG A 104 -1.95 -13.39 -26.34
N TRP A 105 -2.58 -12.62 -25.46
CA TRP A 105 -3.97 -12.15 -25.54
C TRP A 105 -5.01 -13.26 -25.76
N ASP A 106 -4.85 -14.38 -25.04
CA ASP A 106 -5.77 -15.51 -25.06
C ASP A 106 -7.01 -15.29 -24.18
N GLU A 107 -7.96 -16.23 -24.21
CA GLU A 107 -9.21 -16.14 -23.44
C GLU A 107 -8.99 -16.06 -21.92
N MET A 108 -7.92 -16.66 -21.40
CA MET A 108 -7.57 -16.53 -19.98
C MET A 108 -7.13 -15.10 -19.64
N SER A 109 -6.27 -14.49 -20.46
CA SER A 109 -5.83 -13.11 -20.26
C SER A 109 -7.00 -12.12 -20.37
N LYS A 110 -7.92 -12.33 -21.33
CA LYS A 110 -9.15 -11.54 -21.49
C LYS A 110 -10.10 -11.68 -20.31
N ALA A 111 -10.26 -12.89 -19.78
CA ALA A 111 -11.07 -13.12 -18.58
C ALA A 111 -10.48 -12.36 -17.38
N ARG A 112 -9.16 -12.40 -17.22
CA ARG A 112 -8.46 -11.71 -16.13
C ARG A 112 -8.59 -10.19 -16.23
N THR A 113 -8.42 -9.59 -17.41
CA THR A 113 -8.63 -8.14 -17.58
C THR A 113 -10.10 -7.78 -17.35
N LYS A 114 -11.03 -8.65 -17.70
CA LYS A 114 -12.45 -8.46 -17.42
C LYS A 114 -12.74 -8.47 -15.92
N SER A 115 -12.10 -9.37 -15.15
CA SER A 115 -12.28 -9.44 -13.69
C SER A 115 -11.82 -8.18 -12.96
N TRP A 116 -10.79 -7.48 -13.44
CA TRP A 116 -10.23 -6.30 -12.75
C TRP A 116 -10.59 -4.95 -13.36
N PHE A 117 -10.94 -4.93 -14.65
CA PHE A 117 -11.16 -3.68 -15.40
C PHE A 117 -12.47 -3.68 -16.19
N ASN A 118 -13.29 -4.71 -16.04
CA ASN A 118 -14.56 -4.91 -16.77
C ASN A 118 -14.41 -4.74 -18.30
N SER A 119 -13.24 -5.08 -18.84
CA SER A 119 -12.94 -5.03 -20.26
C SER A 119 -12.06 -6.20 -20.69
N SER A 120 -12.35 -6.71 -21.88
CA SER A 120 -11.57 -7.73 -22.59
C SER A 120 -11.24 -7.28 -24.03
N SER A 121 -11.19 -5.97 -24.25
CA SER A 121 -11.00 -5.35 -25.56
C SER A 121 -9.52 -5.12 -25.88
N ASP A 122 -9.17 -4.97 -27.16
CA ASP A 122 -7.79 -4.67 -27.54
C ASP A 122 -7.30 -3.33 -26.96
N GLU A 123 -8.21 -2.37 -26.71
CA GLU A 123 -7.86 -1.09 -26.09
C GLU A 123 -7.37 -1.25 -24.64
N ILE A 124 -7.96 -2.15 -23.84
CA ILE A 124 -7.44 -2.39 -22.48
C ILE A 124 -6.11 -3.13 -22.52
N ARG A 125 -5.90 -4.04 -23.48
CA ARG A 125 -4.59 -4.68 -23.69
C ARG A 125 -3.53 -3.65 -24.01
N ASP A 126 -3.78 -2.82 -25.02
CA ASP A 126 -2.83 -1.83 -25.52
C ASP A 126 -2.56 -0.72 -24.49
N TYR A 127 -3.50 -0.48 -23.56
CA TYR A 127 -3.30 0.36 -22.39
C TYR A 127 -2.40 -0.30 -21.32
N LEU A 128 -2.63 -1.57 -20.99
CA LEU A 128 -1.90 -2.26 -19.91
C LEU A 128 -0.48 -2.69 -20.31
N LEU A 129 -0.26 -3.04 -21.57
CA LEU A 129 1.03 -3.56 -22.04
C LEU A 129 2.21 -2.60 -21.76
N PRO A 130 2.17 -1.30 -22.14
CA PRO A 130 3.24 -0.36 -21.80
C PRO A 130 3.37 -0.11 -20.29
N ILE A 131 2.28 -0.22 -19.53
CA ILE A 131 2.33 -0.11 -18.06
C ILE A 131 3.13 -1.28 -17.47
N MET A 132 2.92 -2.52 -17.95
CA MET A 132 3.72 -3.67 -17.50
C MET A 132 5.21 -3.48 -17.82
N ASP A 133 5.54 -2.95 -19.00
CA ASP A 133 6.92 -2.62 -19.36
C ASP A 133 7.54 -1.61 -18.39
N SER A 134 6.81 -0.54 -18.05
CA SER A 134 7.29 0.45 -17.09
C SER A 134 7.40 -0.07 -15.66
N VAL A 135 6.45 -0.88 -15.20
CA VAL A 135 6.51 -1.54 -13.88
C VAL A 135 7.77 -2.40 -13.79
N ILE A 136 8.01 -3.26 -14.79
CA ILE A 136 9.20 -4.12 -14.84
C ILE A 136 10.49 -3.28 -14.85
N ARG A 137 10.52 -2.19 -15.64
CA ARG A 137 11.67 -1.29 -15.71
C ARG A 137 12.00 -0.66 -14.36
N VAL A 138 11.00 -0.06 -13.71
CA VAL A 138 11.20 0.61 -12.42
C VAL A 138 11.56 -0.41 -11.34
N LEU A 139 10.85 -1.53 -11.24
CA LEU A 139 11.20 -2.58 -10.28
C LEU A 139 12.65 -3.04 -10.45
N LYS A 140 13.13 -3.23 -11.68
CA LYS A 140 14.53 -3.63 -11.95
C LYS A 140 15.56 -2.57 -11.55
N SER A 141 15.20 -1.29 -11.51
CA SER A 141 16.12 -0.23 -11.06
C SER A 141 16.12 -0.03 -9.55
N LEU A 142 15.13 -0.58 -8.82
CA LEU A 142 15.09 -0.45 -7.36
C LEU A 142 16.24 -1.23 -6.71
N THR A 143 16.86 -0.57 -5.75
CA THR A 143 17.92 -1.02 -4.86
C THR A 143 17.50 -0.75 -3.41
N PRO A 144 18.20 -1.30 -2.40
CA PRO A 144 17.87 -1.00 -0.99
C PRO A 144 17.87 0.51 -0.68
N GLN A 145 18.62 1.32 -1.42
CA GLN A 145 18.73 2.76 -1.21
C GLN A 145 17.43 3.51 -1.55
N ASN A 146 16.58 2.96 -2.42
CA ASN A 146 15.31 3.56 -2.82
C ASN A 146 14.23 3.49 -1.73
N PHE A 147 14.46 2.70 -0.68
CA PHE A 147 13.50 2.50 0.40
C PHE A 147 13.94 3.27 1.65
N GLU A 148 13.02 4.03 2.22
CA GLU A 148 13.28 4.94 3.35
C GLU A 148 12.19 4.80 4.40
N TYR A 149 12.52 5.03 5.68
CA TYR A 149 11.49 5.08 6.71
C TYR A 149 10.67 6.35 6.51
N ASP A 150 9.38 6.28 6.81
CA ASP A 150 8.49 7.42 6.75
C ASP A 150 8.74 8.42 7.90
N THR A 151 9.80 9.23 7.76
CA THR A 151 10.13 10.35 8.66
C THR A 151 9.75 11.68 8.04
N GLN A 152 9.54 12.71 8.86
CA GLN A 152 9.30 14.06 8.36
C GLN A 152 10.43 14.55 7.42
N GLU A 153 11.69 14.20 7.72
CA GLU A 153 12.85 14.54 6.89
C GLU A 153 12.77 13.89 5.50
N ASN A 154 12.52 12.57 5.44
CA ASN A 154 12.41 11.85 4.17
C ASN A 154 11.21 12.32 3.35
N ARG A 155 10.09 12.64 4.02
CA ARG A 155 8.94 13.28 3.38
C ARG A 155 9.31 14.60 2.71
N MET A 156 9.99 15.49 3.43
CA MET A 156 10.45 16.77 2.86
C MET A 156 11.47 16.56 1.73
N GLY A 157 12.38 15.60 1.89
CA GLY A 157 13.40 15.25 0.91
C GLY A 157 12.83 14.63 -0.37
N SER A 158 11.64 14.01 -0.31
CA SER A 158 10.95 13.39 -1.45
C SER A 158 10.55 14.40 -2.54
N GLY A 159 10.47 15.69 -2.20
CA GLY A 159 9.97 16.74 -3.08
C GLY A 159 8.44 16.88 -3.09
N CYS A 160 7.72 15.98 -2.40
CA CYS A 160 6.28 16.09 -2.20
C CYS A 160 5.98 17.00 -1.00
N LEU A 161 5.37 18.16 -1.27
CA LEU A 161 4.98 19.12 -0.24
C LEU A 161 3.76 18.64 0.57
N PRO A 162 3.55 19.13 1.80
CA PRO A 162 2.31 18.89 2.54
C PRO A 162 1.08 19.24 1.68
N GLY A 163 0.14 18.31 1.54
CA GLY A 163 -0.99 18.41 0.60
C GLY A 163 -0.80 17.69 -0.74
N GLN A 164 0.39 17.12 -0.99
CA GLN A 164 0.72 16.28 -2.16
C GLN A 164 1.01 14.81 -1.79
N GLY A 165 0.37 14.29 -0.74
CA GLY A 165 0.33 12.84 -0.48
C GLY A 165 1.06 12.29 0.75
N LEU A 166 1.56 13.12 1.67
CA LEU A 166 2.44 12.65 2.78
C LEU A 166 1.98 13.01 4.21
N VAL A 167 0.67 12.98 4.47
CA VAL A 167 0.16 13.06 5.85
C VAL A 167 -0.96 12.06 6.05
N LEU A 168 -0.64 10.78 6.30
CA LEU A 168 -1.70 9.80 6.59
C LEU A 168 -1.24 8.77 7.64
N THR A 169 -1.93 8.78 8.77
CA THR A 169 -1.97 7.66 9.71
C THR A 169 -2.65 6.47 9.04
N GLY A 170 -2.10 5.25 9.19
CA GLY A 170 -2.70 4.02 8.62
C GLY A 170 -2.26 3.68 7.20
N VAL A 171 -1.26 4.37 6.65
CA VAL A 171 -0.66 4.07 5.34
C VAL A 171 0.53 3.12 5.53
N LEU A 172 0.62 2.09 4.68
CA LEU A 172 1.67 1.08 4.74
C LEU A 172 2.97 1.57 4.08
N ALA A 173 2.85 2.23 2.94
CA ALA A 173 3.93 2.85 2.21
C ALA A 173 3.40 4.05 1.42
N ALA A 174 4.28 4.93 0.98
CA ALA A 174 3.91 6.04 0.11
C ALA A 174 5.05 6.43 -0.82
N VAL A 175 4.72 6.93 -2.00
CA VAL A 175 5.67 7.54 -2.93
C VAL A 175 5.32 8.97 -3.23
N CYS A 176 6.30 9.69 -3.78
CA CYS A 176 6.05 10.93 -4.48
C CYS A 176 5.90 10.62 -5.98
N PRO A 177 4.71 10.78 -6.60
CA PRO A 177 4.51 10.42 -8.02
C PRO A 177 5.47 11.12 -9.00
N THR A 178 6.00 12.29 -8.61
CA THR A 178 6.95 13.08 -9.40
C THR A 178 8.41 12.66 -9.26
N ASP A 179 8.75 11.81 -8.28
CA ASP A 179 10.11 11.28 -8.09
C ASP A 179 10.43 10.15 -9.09
N ILE A 180 10.41 10.48 -10.38
CA ILE A 180 10.67 9.56 -11.49
C ILE A 180 12.16 9.32 -11.76
N VAL A 181 13.04 9.95 -10.97
CA VAL A 181 14.49 9.83 -11.10
C VAL A 181 15.02 8.88 -10.04
N SER A 182 14.59 9.06 -8.78
CA SER A 182 15.07 8.25 -7.67
C SER A 182 14.09 7.15 -7.29
N HIS A 183 12.82 7.24 -7.70
CA HIS A 183 11.77 6.26 -7.38
C HIS A 183 11.75 5.89 -5.89
N ARG A 184 11.82 6.89 -5.01
CA ARG A 184 11.85 6.64 -3.56
C ARG A 184 10.49 6.18 -3.05
N ILE A 185 10.53 5.15 -2.20
CA ILE A 185 9.37 4.55 -1.56
C ILE A 185 9.56 4.66 -0.05
N THR A 186 8.68 5.40 0.60
CA THR A 186 8.65 5.52 2.06
C THR A 186 7.86 4.36 2.64
N ILE A 187 8.42 3.69 3.64
CA ILE A 187 7.83 2.54 4.33
C ILE A 187 7.45 2.96 5.74
N ASN A 188 6.24 2.61 6.15
CA ASN A 188 5.73 2.87 7.49
C ASN A 188 5.68 1.58 8.32
N MET A 189 5.53 1.67 9.65
CA MET A 189 5.50 0.51 10.55
C MET A 189 4.42 -0.51 10.19
N GLY A 190 3.25 -0.04 9.74
CA GLY A 190 2.16 -0.93 9.34
C GLY A 190 2.53 -1.91 8.23
N PHE A 191 3.51 -1.57 7.38
CA PHE A 191 4.03 -2.49 6.35
C PHE A 191 4.53 -3.81 6.94
N PHE A 192 5.14 -3.77 8.12
CA PHE A 192 5.67 -4.96 8.78
C PHE A 192 4.59 -5.76 9.51
N GLU A 193 3.40 -5.19 9.70
CA GLU A 193 2.25 -5.83 10.35
C GLU A 193 1.41 -6.67 9.36
N VAL A 194 1.52 -6.39 8.06
CA VAL A 194 0.87 -7.18 7.00
C VAL A 194 1.74 -8.35 6.54
N PRO A 195 1.15 -9.46 6.07
CA PRO A 195 1.93 -10.60 5.62
C PRO A 195 2.81 -10.25 4.41
N LYS A 196 3.97 -10.92 4.29
CA LYS A 196 4.88 -10.75 3.15
C LYS A 196 4.18 -11.00 1.81
N MET A 197 3.36 -12.05 1.78
CA MET A 197 2.59 -12.50 0.62
C MET A 197 1.10 -12.50 0.98
N GLY A 198 0.23 -12.17 0.03
CA GLY A 198 -1.23 -12.17 0.21
C GLY A 198 -1.88 -13.56 0.18
N TYR A 199 -1.12 -14.64 0.39
CA TYR A 199 -1.68 -15.99 0.36
C TYR A 199 -2.70 -16.21 1.47
N SER A 200 -3.80 -16.90 1.14
CA SER A 200 -4.70 -17.42 2.17
C SER A 200 -4.09 -18.66 2.83
N TYR A 201 -4.33 -18.84 4.14
CA TYR A 201 -3.78 -19.99 4.88
C TYR A 201 -4.14 -21.32 4.21
N GLY A 202 -3.12 -22.14 3.93
CA GLY A 202 -3.28 -23.44 3.27
C GLY A 202 -3.51 -23.38 1.76
N ARG A 203 -3.32 -22.22 1.12
CA ARG A 203 -3.42 -22.08 -0.34
C ARG A 203 -2.19 -21.45 -0.98
N THR A 204 -2.06 -21.69 -2.28
CA THR A 204 -1.00 -21.13 -3.15
C THR A 204 -1.51 -19.99 -4.04
N ASP A 205 -2.80 -19.68 -4.00
CA ASP A 205 -3.42 -18.52 -4.65
C ASP A 205 -3.42 -17.30 -3.71
N PHE A 206 -3.30 -16.11 -4.29
CA PHE A 206 -3.46 -14.88 -3.53
C PHE A 206 -4.93 -14.74 -3.11
N GLY A 207 -5.15 -14.47 -1.82
CA GLY A 207 -6.44 -14.01 -1.34
C GLY A 207 -6.61 -12.51 -1.56
N GLN A 208 -7.82 -12.00 -1.34
CA GLN A 208 -8.12 -10.57 -1.32
C GLN A 208 -7.66 -9.93 0.00
N LYS A 209 -6.34 -9.97 0.26
CA LYS A 209 -5.71 -9.41 1.45
C LYS A 209 -4.54 -8.52 1.05
N ASP A 210 -4.37 -7.44 1.80
CA ASP A 210 -3.21 -6.58 1.65
C ASP A 210 -1.95 -7.34 2.11
N SER A 211 -0.84 -7.07 1.43
CA SER A 211 0.45 -7.71 1.69
C SER A 211 1.59 -6.78 1.31
N GLN A 212 2.77 -7.03 1.86
CA GLN A 212 3.97 -6.27 1.54
C GLN A 212 4.27 -6.26 0.04
N LEU A 213 4.10 -7.42 -0.63
CA LEU A 213 4.29 -7.54 -2.07
C LEU A 213 3.28 -6.69 -2.86
N LEU A 214 1.99 -6.74 -2.46
CA LEU A 214 0.95 -5.93 -3.09
C LEU A 214 1.22 -4.44 -2.92
N THR A 215 1.58 -4.01 -1.70
CA THR A 215 1.94 -2.63 -1.40
C THR A 215 3.11 -2.17 -2.26
N LEU A 216 4.17 -2.96 -2.41
CA LEU A 216 5.29 -2.59 -3.28
C LEU A 216 4.85 -2.33 -4.73
N ILE A 217 4.02 -3.21 -5.29
CA ILE A 217 3.52 -3.04 -6.66
C ILE A 217 2.60 -1.83 -6.76
N HIS A 218 1.70 -1.66 -5.78
CA HIS A 218 0.81 -0.50 -5.66
C HIS A 218 1.61 0.80 -5.73
N GLU A 219 2.61 0.97 -4.86
CA GLU A 219 3.47 2.16 -4.82
C GLU A 219 4.18 2.42 -6.16
N VAL A 220 4.70 1.37 -6.81
CA VAL A 220 5.37 1.52 -8.11
C VAL A 220 4.42 2.03 -9.19
N THR A 221 3.14 1.68 -9.14
CA THR A 221 2.17 2.16 -10.15
C THR A 221 1.89 3.66 -10.04
N HIS A 222 2.10 4.28 -8.88
CA HIS A 222 1.85 5.71 -8.69
C HIS A 222 2.82 6.62 -9.43
N PHE A 223 4.05 6.17 -9.71
CA PHE A 223 5.02 7.01 -10.41
C PHE A 223 4.49 7.44 -11.78
N TYR A 224 4.72 8.72 -12.13
CA TYR A 224 4.22 9.31 -13.37
C TYR A 224 4.82 8.69 -14.63
N ASP A 225 6.02 8.11 -14.54
CA ASP A 225 6.65 7.37 -15.63
C ASP A 225 6.23 5.89 -15.68
N VAL A 226 5.27 5.48 -14.85
CA VAL A 226 4.73 4.11 -14.78
C VAL A 226 3.27 4.06 -15.23
N ALA A 227 2.33 4.32 -14.33
CA ALA A 227 0.90 4.34 -14.64
C ALA A 227 0.22 5.64 -14.19
N SER A 228 0.88 6.45 -13.34
CA SER A 228 0.25 7.59 -12.67
C SER A 228 -1.08 7.19 -12.01
N SER A 229 -1.10 6.02 -11.37
CA SER A 229 -2.30 5.46 -10.76
C SER A 229 -2.80 6.31 -9.58
N THR A 230 -4.05 6.06 -9.18
CA THR A 230 -4.77 6.77 -8.13
C THR A 230 -5.28 5.81 -7.06
N ASP A 231 -5.55 6.33 -5.87
CA ASP A 231 -6.20 5.61 -4.77
C ASP A 231 -7.71 5.86 -4.75
N SER A 232 -8.35 5.48 -5.85
CA SER A 232 -9.81 5.64 -5.97
C SER A 232 -10.56 4.60 -5.13
N PHE A 233 -9.98 3.42 -4.96
CA PHE A 233 -10.52 2.31 -4.18
C PHE A 233 -9.39 1.65 -3.38
N ASN A 234 -9.38 1.87 -2.06
CA ASN A 234 -8.36 1.33 -1.17
C ASN A 234 -8.68 -0.12 -0.76
N GLY A 235 -7.68 -0.98 -0.89
CA GLY A 235 -7.71 -2.41 -0.59
C GLY A 235 -8.25 -3.25 -1.75
N VAL A 236 -7.70 -4.46 -1.89
CA VAL A 236 -8.03 -5.43 -2.97
C VAL A 236 -9.52 -5.74 -3.02
N PHE A 237 -10.16 -5.91 -1.86
CA PHE A 237 -11.58 -6.19 -1.78
C PHE A 237 -12.40 -5.04 -2.38
N ASN A 238 -12.14 -3.80 -1.98
CA ASN A 238 -12.89 -2.64 -2.48
C ASN A 238 -12.64 -2.42 -3.99
N ALA A 239 -11.39 -2.61 -4.43
CA ALA A 239 -11.03 -2.56 -5.84
C ALA A 239 -11.81 -3.59 -6.68
N SER A 240 -12.01 -4.82 -6.18
CA SER A 240 -12.77 -5.88 -6.88
C SER A 240 -14.27 -5.57 -6.97
N GLN A 241 -14.82 -4.82 -6.01
CA GLN A 241 -16.22 -4.39 -6.05
C GLN A 241 -16.48 -3.23 -7.02
N ASN A 242 -15.44 -2.54 -7.49
CA ASN A 242 -15.53 -1.32 -8.29
C ASN A 242 -15.04 -1.49 -9.74
N VAL A 243 -14.97 -2.72 -10.25
CA VAL A 243 -14.40 -3.04 -11.57
C VAL A 243 -15.16 -2.42 -12.74
N SER A 244 -16.44 -2.12 -12.57
CA SER A 244 -17.28 -1.42 -13.57
C SER A 244 -17.07 0.09 -13.58
N ASN A 245 -16.35 0.64 -12.59
CA ASN A 245 -16.04 2.06 -12.53
C ASN A 245 -14.93 2.40 -13.52
N ALA A 246 -15.08 3.48 -14.28
CA ALA A 246 -14.08 3.93 -15.25
C ALA A 246 -12.68 4.18 -14.63
N LYS A 247 -12.62 4.44 -13.32
CA LYS A 247 -11.37 4.62 -12.57
C LYS A 247 -10.63 3.32 -12.27
N ALA A 248 -11.25 2.14 -12.40
CA ALA A 248 -10.64 0.86 -12.04
C ALA A 248 -9.30 0.61 -12.76
N LYS A 249 -9.22 0.93 -14.06
CA LYS A 249 -7.97 0.78 -14.84
C LYS A 249 -6.84 1.76 -14.44
N MET A 250 -7.16 2.77 -13.65
CA MET A 250 -6.21 3.76 -13.11
C MET A 250 -6.05 3.61 -11.59
N ASN A 251 -6.65 2.61 -10.97
CA ASN A 251 -6.58 2.40 -9.53
C ASN A 251 -5.35 1.56 -9.18
N ALA A 252 -4.54 2.01 -8.23
CA ALA A 252 -3.28 1.35 -7.86
C ALA A 252 -3.51 -0.09 -7.36
N ASP A 253 -4.49 -0.30 -6.48
CA ASP A 253 -4.83 -1.64 -5.99
C ASP A 253 -5.39 -2.57 -7.07
N SER A 254 -6.15 -2.04 -8.03
CA SER A 254 -6.67 -2.84 -9.15
C SER A 254 -5.52 -3.30 -10.07
N LEU A 255 -4.55 -2.43 -10.33
CA LEU A 255 -3.36 -2.76 -11.11
C LEU A 255 -2.47 -3.75 -10.35
N ALA A 256 -2.23 -3.55 -9.05
CA ALA A 256 -1.42 -4.43 -8.24
C ALA A 256 -2.04 -5.84 -8.11
N ALA A 257 -3.35 -5.92 -7.88
CA ALA A 257 -4.07 -7.19 -7.82
C ALA A 257 -4.07 -7.91 -9.18
N TYR A 258 -4.26 -7.17 -10.28
CA TYR A 258 -4.11 -7.72 -11.63
C TYR A 258 -2.70 -8.27 -11.87
N ILE A 259 -1.66 -7.55 -11.48
CA ILE A 259 -0.25 -7.97 -11.61
C ILE A 259 -0.03 -9.30 -10.88
N LEU A 260 -0.46 -9.39 -9.62
CA LEU A 260 -0.31 -10.59 -8.80
C LEU A 260 -1.17 -11.76 -9.27
N GLY A 261 -2.16 -11.51 -10.14
CA GLY A 261 -3.09 -12.55 -10.59
C GLY A 261 -4.03 -13.00 -9.49
N ILE A 262 -4.47 -12.06 -8.65
CA ILE A 262 -5.54 -12.30 -7.68
C ILE A 262 -6.83 -12.58 -8.46
N ASP A 263 -7.56 -13.63 -8.08
CA ASP A 263 -8.83 -14.05 -8.67
C ASP A 263 -10.02 -13.80 -7.72
#